data_AF-A0A8C7TWX7-F1
#
_entry.id   AF-A0A8C7TWX7-F1
#
_cell.length_a   1.000
_cell.length_b   1.000
_cell.length_c   1.000
_cell.angle_alpha   90.00
_cell.angle_beta   90.00
_cell.angle_gamma   90.00
#
_symmetry.space_group_name_H-M   'P 1'
#
loop_
_entity.id
_entity.type
_entity.pdbx_description
1 polymer ?
#
loop_
_entity_poly.entity_id
_entity_poly.type
_entity_poly.pdbx_seq_one_letter_code
_entity_poly.pdbx_strand_id
1 'polypeptide(L)'
;MFGLQRKKQVVKIRSLNETKKYGVAATSLKELLKKGSKLLQVPLVGSHISMYEDGTELTEDYFRSLPDNAELVLLAMDERWSGFVCDIGRLLDTDRNSDLLIDAAKGLLSNERSPKRRRLLGDLLLHLKDSSEAENREDDEDWFQGNKSSILGWIEILQETMWQPKERWRKTRTFLFFNLKQTVSLRLYRSIFGLSGIDDRFKTKSAYMKYNCESRIRGYMKEVHSYAQTIQKPKLKDEYKKTAECLVMQLKSDKYNGCYFNRKEKEQNRLCTQEGWFSCQGAFDHDECKSLHSINPYGNRESRILFSTWNLDHGIEKKRTVIPTLVEALQKHKSSNINLDYFYKLLFTRENLKLVHIVCHKKGAHDLLCDKRKIYKQGKRK
;
A
#
# COMPACT_ATOMS: atom_id res chain seq x y z
N MET A 1 36.20 -48.51 35.46
CA MET A 1 35.28 -48.01 34.42
C MET A 1 34.34 -46.99 35.06
N PHE A 2 34.69 -45.70 35.03
CA PHE A 2 33.80 -44.63 35.48
C PHE A 2 32.92 -44.24 34.29
N GLY A 3 31.65 -44.65 34.31
CA GLY A 3 30.68 -44.25 33.29
C GLY A 3 30.44 -42.75 33.39
N LEU A 4 30.83 -41.98 32.37
CA LEU A 4 30.38 -40.61 32.21
C LEU A 4 28.84 -40.62 32.17
N GLN A 5 28.21 -40.18 33.27
CA GLN A 5 26.79 -39.87 33.25
C GLN A 5 26.58 -38.74 32.26
N ARG A 6 26.08 -39.07 31.06
CA ARG A 6 25.76 -38.08 30.03
C ARG A 6 24.71 -37.13 30.61
N LYS A 7 25.00 -35.83 30.59
CA LYS A 7 24.07 -34.77 31.02
C LYS A 7 22.74 -34.95 30.27
N LYS A 8 21.63 -35.04 31.01
CA LYS A 8 20.29 -35.10 30.42
C LYS A 8 19.93 -33.70 29.92
N GLN A 9 19.72 -33.58 28.61
CA GLN A 9 19.20 -32.36 28.01
C GLN A 9 17.69 -32.35 28.18
N VAL A 10 17.14 -31.23 28.66
CA VAL A 10 15.70 -30.99 28.73
C VAL A 10 15.34 -30.04 27.61
N VAL A 11 14.47 -30.46 26.70
CA VAL A 11 14.06 -29.69 25.51
C VAL A 11 12.55 -29.64 25.42
N LYS A 12 12.01 -28.68 24.67
CA LYS A 12 10.58 -28.61 24.33
C LYS A 12 10.41 -29.04 22.88
N ILE A 13 9.62 -30.08 22.63
CA ILE A 13 9.35 -30.59 21.29
C ILE A 13 7.90 -30.36 20.90
N ARG A 14 7.66 -30.02 19.63
CA ARG A 14 6.32 -29.93 19.01
C ARG A 14 6.31 -30.68 17.67
N SER A 15 5.12 -31.02 17.18
CA SER A 15 4.96 -31.48 15.80
C SER A 15 4.96 -30.29 14.83
N LEU A 16 5.07 -30.58 13.54
CA LEU A 16 5.04 -29.55 12.50
C LEU A 16 3.78 -28.68 12.63
N ASN A 17 2.59 -29.29 12.67
CA ASN A 17 1.30 -28.59 12.55
C ASN A 17 0.63 -28.20 13.89
N GLU A 18 1.19 -28.60 15.03
CA GLU A 18 0.64 -28.23 16.34
C GLU A 18 1.44 -27.12 17.01
N THR A 19 0.75 -26.21 17.69
CA THR A 19 1.37 -25.16 18.51
C THR A 19 1.74 -25.65 19.91
N LYS A 20 1.21 -26.80 20.33
CA LYS A 20 1.44 -27.37 21.65
C LYS A 20 2.85 -27.96 21.75
N LYS A 21 3.54 -27.56 22.81
CA LYS A 21 4.92 -27.98 23.10
C LYS A 21 4.94 -28.94 24.29
N TYR A 22 5.83 -29.91 24.23
CA TYR A 22 6.00 -30.92 25.28
C TYR A 22 7.44 -30.95 25.76
N GLY A 23 7.64 -30.94 27.08
CA GLY A 23 8.97 -31.11 27.67
C GLY A 23 9.43 -32.55 27.56
N VAL A 24 10.60 -32.78 26.97
CA VAL A 24 11.22 -34.10 26.84
C VAL A 24 12.66 -34.03 27.35
N ALA A 25 13.01 -34.94 28.24
CA ALA A 25 14.38 -35.12 28.69
C ALA A 25 15.03 -36.30 27.94
N ALA A 26 16.21 -36.09 27.35
CA ALA A 26 16.95 -37.11 26.61
C ALA A 26 18.47 -36.94 26.77
N THR A 27 19.21 -38.03 26.64
CA THR A 27 20.69 -38.07 26.72
C THR A 27 21.37 -38.16 25.35
N SER A 28 20.58 -38.38 24.29
CA SER A 28 21.03 -38.44 22.89
C SER A 28 19.89 -38.05 21.95
N LEU A 29 20.22 -37.66 20.72
CA LEU A 29 19.24 -37.32 19.69
C LEU A 29 18.37 -38.53 19.32
N LYS A 30 18.97 -39.73 19.27
CA LYS A 30 18.24 -40.99 19.02
C LYS A 30 17.20 -41.28 20.11
N GLU A 31 17.53 -41.01 21.38
CA GLU A 31 16.58 -41.16 22.48
C GLU A 31 15.46 -40.12 22.37
N LEU A 32 15.80 -38.87 22.01
CA LEU A 32 14.84 -37.80 21.81
C LEU A 32 13.86 -38.14 20.67
N LEU A 33 14.36 -38.61 19.52
CA LEU A 33 13.55 -39.06 18.39
C LEU A 33 12.57 -40.16 18.78
N LYS A 34 13.04 -41.18 19.52
CA LYS A 34 12.17 -42.28 19.97
C LYS A 34 11.07 -41.79 20.93
N LYS A 35 11.41 -40.92 21.88
CA LYS A 35 10.44 -40.36 22.82
C LYS A 35 9.46 -39.41 22.13
N GLY A 36 9.97 -38.54 21.27
CA GLY A 36 9.19 -37.58 20.47
C GLY A 36 8.23 -38.28 19.52
N SER A 37 8.70 -39.27 18.76
CA SER A 37 7.89 -40.09 17.84
C SER A 37 6.72 -40.75 18.57
N LYS A 38 6.96 -41.35 19.74
CA LYS A 38 5.90 -41.95 20.55
C LYS A 38 4.91 -40.91 21.08
N LEU A 39 5.41 -39.75 21.51
CA LEU A 39 4.60 -38.70 22.12
C LEU A 39 3.71 -37.97 21.12
N LEU A 40 4.26 -37.65 19.94
CA LEU A 40 3.63 -36.87 18.89
C LEU A 40 3.04 -37.74 17.77
N GLN A 41 3.14 -39.07 17.89
CA GLN A 41 2.64 -40.05 16.92
C GLN A 41 3.21 -39.87 15.50
N VAL A 42 4.46 -39.41 15.39
CA VAL A 42 5.18 -39.24 14.11
C VAL A 42 5.98 -40.52 13.79
N PRO A 43 5.99 -41.05 12.55
CA PRO A 43 6.76 -42.24 12.21
C PRO A 43 8.26 -42.09 12.48
N LEU A 44 8.86 -43.03 13.24
CA LEU A 44 10.28 -42.94 13.59
C LEU A 44 11.23 -43.07 12.38
N VAL A 45 10.81 -43.79 11.34
CA VAL A 45 11.63 -44.02 10.14
C VAL A 45 11.68 -42.74 9.31
N GLY A 46 12.89 -42.24 9.05
CA GLY A 46 13.11 -40.98 8.33
C GLY A 46 12.80 -39.72 9.16
N SER A 47 12.32 -39.87 10.39
CA SER A 47 12.08 -38.71 11.26
C SER A 47 13.36 -38.01 11.64
N HIS A 48 13.30 -36.68 11.63
CA HIS A 48 14.41 -35.81 12.00
C HIS A 48 13.88 -34.66 12.87
N ILE A 49 14.78 -33.93 13.52
CA ILE A 49 14.43 -32.83 14.43
C ILE A 49 15.17 -31.60 13.96
N SER A 50 14.48 -30.47 13.94
CA SER A 50 15.06 -29.16 13.62
C SER A 50 14.82 -28.15 14.75
N MET A 51 15.67 -27.13 14.80
CA MET A 51 15.50 -25.98 15.68
C MET A 51 14.23 -25.21 15.31
N TYR A 52 13.46 -24.81 16.31
CA TYR A 52 12.23 -24.06 16.09
C TYR A 52 12.48 -22.67 15.47
N GLU A 53 13.60 -22.04 15.78
CA GLU A 53 13.86 -20.63 15.44
C GLU A 53 14.22 -20.45 13.96
N ASP A 54 15.09 -21.29 13.43
CA ASP A 54 15.72 -21.12 12.11
C ASP A 54 15.61 -22.34 11.17
N GLY A 55 15.09 -23.48 11.66
CA GLY A 55 15.01 -24.69 10.83
C GLY A 55 16.30 -25.50 10.74
N THR A 56 17.33 -25.17 11.51
CA THR A 56 18.59 -25.94 11.50
C THR A 56 18.34 -27.37 11.95
N GLU A 57 18.65 -28.35 11.10
CA GLU A 57 18.54 -29.77 11.43
C GLU A 57 19.55 -30.17 12.52
N LEU A 58 19.09 -30.90 13.53
CA LEU A 58 19.92 -31.29 14.65
C LEU A 58 20.84 -32.45 14.29
N THR A 59 22.12 -32.25 14.58
CA THR A 59 23.09 -33.34 14.71
C THR A 59 23.27 -33.72 16.18
N GLU A 60 23.84 -34.89 16.44
CA GLU A 60 24.10 -35.37 17.81
C GLU A 60 25.02 -34.41 18.59
N ASP A 61 25.99 -33.79 17.92
CA ASP A 61 26.91 -32.82 18.53
C ASP A 61 26.20 -31.50 18.84
N TYR A 62 25.36 -31.02 17.91
CA TYR A 62 24.59 -29.80 18.13
C TYR A 62 23.60 -29.97 19.29
N PHE A 63 22.90 -31.11 19.37
CA PHE A 63 21.97 -31.45 20.44
C PHE A 63 22.59 -31.32 21.86
N ARG A 64 23.85 -31.72 22.03
CA ARG A 64 24.57 -31.62 23.31
C ARG A 64 24.95 -30.21 23.71
N SER A 65 25.06 -29.32 22.73
CA SER A 65 25.39 -27.91 22.93
C SER A 65 24.17 -27.03 23.17
N LEU A 66 22.96 -27.57 23.06
CA LEU A 66 21.73 -26.80 23.19
C LEU A 66 21.61 -26.19 24.60
N PRO A 67 20.97 -25.02 24.72
CA PRO A 67 20.56 -24.51 26.02
C PRO A 67 19.43 -25.38 26.61
N ASP A 68 19.29 -25.32 27.93
CA ASP A 68 18.16 -25.96 28.61
C ASP A 68 16.84 -25.35 28.12
N ASN A 69 15.84 -26.19 27.88
CA ASN A 69 14.53 -25.85 27.32
C ASN A 69 14.53 -25.32 25.89
N ALA A 70 15.56 -25.62 25.09
CA ALA A 70 15.57 -25.35 23.65
C ALA A 70 14.30 -25.88 22.98
N GLU A 71 13.75 -25.10 22.05
CA GLU A 71 12.52 -25.42 21.32
C GLU A 71 12.83 -26.11 19.99
N LEU A 72 12.21 -27.26 19.78
CA LEU A 72 12.50 -28.18 18.68
C LEU A 72 11.21 -28.60 17.97
N VAL A 73 11.34 -28.90 16.68
CA VAL A 73 10.24 -29.41 15.85
C VAL A 73 10.59 -30.82 15.38
N LEU A 74 9.73 -31.79 15.66
CA LEU A 74 9.81 -33.14 15.12
C LEU A 74 9.14 -33.19 13.75
N LEU A 75 9.87 -33.72 12.77
CA LEU A 75 9.47 -33.78 11.37
C LEU A 75 9.46 -35.24 10.88
N ALA A 76 8.51 -35.58 10.01
CA ALA A 76 8.51 -36.84 9.26
C ALA A 76 9.50 -36.78 8.07
N MET A 77 9.67 -37.92 7.36
CA MET A 77 10.73 -38.12 6.35
C MET A 77 10.84 -37.03 5.26
N ASP A 78 9.71 -36.48 4.79
CA ASP A 78 9.69 -35.46 3.73
C ASP A 78 9.26 -34.07 4.22
N GLU A 79 9.07 -33.90 5.53
CA GLU A 79 8.68 -32.64 6.12
C GLU A 79 9.90 -31.73 6.32
N ARG A 80 9.71 -30.42 6.21
CA ARG A 80 10.75 -29.43 6.48
C ARG A 80 10.22 -28.30 7.34
N TRP A 81 11.09 -27.72 8.15
CA TRP A 81 10.80 -26.55 8.97
C TRP A 81 11.72 -25.40 8.56
N SER A 82 11.15 -24.25 8.23
CA SER A 82 11.89 -23.04 7.84
C SER A 82 11.92 -21.98 8.94
N GLY A 83 11.87 -22.42 10.20
CA GLY A 83 11.88 -21.52 11.35
C GLY A 83 10.56 -20.77 11.52
N PHE A 84 10.64 -19.58 12.11
CA PHE A 84 9.49 -18.68 12.30
C PHE A 84 8.70 -18.36 11.02
N VAL A 85 9.31 -18.52 9.84
CA VAL A 85 8.64 -18.30 8.54
C VAL A 85 7.41 -19.20 8.38
N CYS A 86 7.46 -20.45 8.86
CA CYS A 86 6.31 -21.36 8.80
C CYS A 86 5.14 -20.85 9.64
N ASP A 87 5.38 -20.37 10.86
CA ASP A 87 4.32 -19.85 11.73
C ASP A 87 3.78 -18.51 11.21
N ILE A 88 4.63 -17.64 10.64
CA ILE A 88 4.18 -16.42 9.94
C ILE A 88 3.32 -16.79 8.74
N GLY A 89 3.73 -17.75 7.92
CA GLY A 89 2.97 -18.21 6.76
C GLY A 89 1.58 -18.70 7.14
N ARG A 90 1.46 -19.47 8.23
CA ARG A 90 0.16 -19.91 8.77
C ARG A 90 -0.71 -18.75 9.27
N LEU A 91 -0.09 -17.73 9.86
CA LEU A 91 -0.78 -16.50 10.28
C LEU A 91 -1.18 -15.62 9.08
N LEU A 92 -0.64 -15.83 7.89
CA LEU A 92 -1.02 -15.09 6.68
C LEU A 92 -2.02 -15.85 5.80
N ASP A 93 -2.09 -17.18 5.92
CA ASP A 93 -3.04 -18.06 5.21
C ASP A 93 -4.42 -18.10 5.90
N THR A 94 -4.97 -16.92 6.21
CA THR A 94 -6.03 -16.72 7.22
C THR A 94 -7.45 -16.69 6.70
N ASP A 95 -7.65 -16.89 5.40
CA ASP A 95 -8.96 -16.74 4.74
C ASP A 95 -10.05 -17.65 5.34
N ARG A 96 -9.67 -18.69 6.10
CA ARG A 96 -10.61 -19.63 6.73
C ARG A 96 -10.94 -19.35 8.20
N ASN A 97 -10.17 -18.51 8.91
CA ASN A 97 -10.27 -18.34 10.37
C ASN A 97 -10.15 -16.88 10.84
N SER A 98 -10.46 -15.91 9.98
CA SER A 98 -10.33 -14.47 10.29
C SER A 98 -11.06 -14.07 11.58
N ASP A 99 -12.27 -14.58 11.82
CA ASP A 99 -13.06 -14.26 13.02
C ASP A 99 -12.38 -14.69 14.32
N LEU A 100 -11.85 -15.92 14.38
CA LEU A 100 -11.12 -16.43 15.55
C LEU A 100 -9.85 -15.61 15.81
N LEU A 101 -9.17 -15.18 14.76
CA LEU A 101 -7.98 -14.34 14.87
C LEU A 101 -8.32 -12.92 15.31
N ILE A 102 -9.42 -12.36 14.83
CA ILE A 102 -9.94 -11.07 15.26
C ILE A 102 -10.25 -11.11 16.76
N ASP A 103 -10.95 -12.14 17.23
CA ASP A 103 -11.30 -12.27 18.64
C ASP A 103 -10.07 -12.51 19.52
N ALA A 104 -9.11 -13.31 19.07
CA ALA A 104 -7.84 -13.48 19.75
C ALA A 104 -7.05 -12.16 19.84
N ALA A 105 -6.96 -11.40 18.73
CA ALA A 105 -6.26 -10.13 18.69
C ALA A 105 -6.94 -9.06 19.56
N LYS A 106 -8.28 -9.01 19.59
CA LYS A 106 -9.06 -8.16 20.51
C LYS A 106 -8.82 -8.53 21.98
N GLY A 107 -8.79 -9.83 22.28
CA GLY A 107 -8.48 -10.34 23.62
C GLY A 107 -7.10 -9.91 24.08
N LEU A 108 -6.09 -10.05 23.21
CA LEU A 108 -4.73 -9.58 23.47
C LEU A 108 -4.67 -8.06 23.65
N LEU A 109 -5.44 -7.29 22.87
CA LEU A 109 -5.41 -5.83 22.93
C LEU A 109 -6.05 -5.26 24.21
N SER A 110 -7.10 -5.90 24.74
CA SER A 110 -7.92 -5.40 25.86
C SER A 110 -7.12 -5.02 27.12
N ASN A 111 -6.01 -5.73 27.41
CA ASN A 111 -5.16 -5.49 28.58
C ASN A 111 -3.70 -5.15 28.23
N GLU A 112 -3.40 -4.90 26.95
CA GLU A 112 -2.02 -4.67 26.50
C GLU A 112 -1.52 -3.27 26.86
N ARG A 113 -0.39 -3.18 27.57
CA ARG A 113 0.19 -1.90 28.01
C ARG A 113 1.32 -1.43 27.12
N SER A 114 1.99 -2.34 26.39
CA SER A 114 3.11 -1.99 25.52
C SER A 114 2.60 -1.22 24.28
N PRO A 115 3.06 0.02 24.05
CA PRO A 115 2.67 0.79 22.87
C PRO A 115 3.00 0.06 21.56
N LYS A 116 4.15 -0.61 21.49
CA LYS A 116 4.57 -1.39 20.32
C LYS A 116 3.60 -2.56 20.04
N ARG A 117 3.17 -3.28 21.07
CA ARG A 117 2.26 -4.42 20.92
C ARG A 117 0.84 -3.98 20.58
N ARG A 118 0.34 -2.92 21.23
CA ARG A 118 -0.93 -2.28 20.85
C ARG A 118 -0.93 -1.87 19.39
N ARG A 119 0.17 -1.29 18.90
CA ARG A 119 0.30 -0.88 17.50
C ARG A 119 0.19 -2.07 16.55
N LEU A 120 0.99 -3.10 16.77
CA LEU A 120 0.98 -4.30 15.92
C LEU A 120 -0.39 -4.99 15.90
N LEU A 121 -1.03 -5.13 17.07
CA LEU A 121 -2.37 -5.70 17.19
C LEU A 121 -3.43 -4.83 16.53
N GLY A 122 -3.33 -3.50 16.67
CA GLY A 122 -4.23 -2.55 16.02
C GLY A 122 -4.11 -2.59 14.50
N ASP A 123 -2.88 -2.60 13.97
CA ASP A 123 -2.61 -2.73 12.53
C ASP A 123 -3.13 -4.08 12.00
N LEU A 124 -2.90 -5.19 12.73
CA LEU A 124 -3.42 -6.51 12.38
C LEU A 124 -4.96 -6.52 12.33
N LEU A 125 -5.63 -6.02 13.37
CA LEU A 125 -7.09 -5.95 13.43
C LEU A 125 -7.68 -5.09 12.32
N LEU A 126 -7.01 -3.98 11.99
CA LEU A 126 -7.43 -3.11 10.90
C LEU A 126 -7.42 -3.84 9.55
N HIS A 127 -6.43 -4.70 9.31
CA HIS A 127 -6.31 -5.44 8.07
C HIS A 127 -7.12 -6.74 8.05
N LEU A 128 -7.40 -7.34 9.20
CA LEU A 128 -8.31 -8.50 9.31
C LEU A 128 -9.78 -8.11 9.15
N LYS A 129 -10.17 -6.90 9.57
CA LYS A 129 -11.52 -6.35 9.32
C LYS A 129 -11.60 -5.83 7.88
N ASP A 130 -11.58 -6.77 6.93
CA ASP A 130 -11.69 -6.51 5.50
C ASP A 130 -13.11 -6.87 5.01
N SER A 131 -13.80 -5.89 4.46
CA SER A 131 -15.11 -6.04 3.81
C SER A 131 -15.01 -5.74 2.32
N SER A 132 -13.87 -6.03 1.69
CA SER A 132 -13.65 -5.80 0.26
C SER A 132 -14.77 -6.39 -0.60
N GLU A 133 -15.26 -7.58 -0.28
CA GLU A 133 -16.30 -8.26 -1.06
C GLU A 133 -17.65 -7.53 -1.04
N ALA A 134 -17.95 -6.79 0.03
CA ALA A 134 -19.14 -5.95 0.10
C ALA A 134 -19.00 -4.74 -0.84
N GLU A 135 -19.96 -4.56 -1.73
CA GLU A 135 -19.90 -3.51 -2.75
C GLU A 135 -20.95 -2.42 -2.56
N ASN A 136 -22.14 -2.78 -2.08
CA ASN A 136 -23.24 -1.84 -1.91
C ASN A 136 -23.17 -1.18 -0.53
N ARG A 137 -23.72 0.03 -0.44
CA ARG A 137 -23.82 0.78 0.83
C ARG A 137 -24.67 0.09 1.87
N GLU A 138 -25.71 -0.61 1.44
CA GLU A 138 -26.62 -1.34 2.33
C GLU A 138 -25.90 -2.51 3.03
N ASP A 139 -24.90 -3.10 2.36
CA ASP A 139 -24.13 -4.23 2.89
C ASP A 139 -22.96 -3.78 3.79
N ASP A 140 -22.51 -2.53 3.67
CA ASP A 140 -21.34 -1.99 4.40
C ASP A 140 -21.43 -0.47 4.58
N GLU A 141 -22.36 -0.03 5.44
CA GLU A 141 -22.58 1.40 5.69
C GLU A 141 -21.36 2.07 6.34
N ASP A 142 -20.65 1.35 7.21
CA ASP A 142 -19.45 1.83 7.92
C ASP A 142 -18.41 2.34 6.92
N TRP A 143 -18.16 1.59 5.84
CA TRP A 143 -17.24 2.04 4.80
C TRP A 143 -17.59 3.42 4.24
N PHE A 144 -18.86 3.83 4.17
CA PHE A 144 -19.29 5.14 3.61
C PHE A 144 -19.24 6.29 4.62
N GLN A 145 -19.06 6.02 5.92
CA GLN A 145 -19.05 7.06 6.94
C GLN A 145 -17.77 7.92 6.92
N GLY A 146 -17.84 9.15 7.43
CA GLY A 146 -16.69 10.06 7.57
C GLY A 146 -15.99 9.92 8.92
N ASN A 147 -14.83 10.54 9.09
CA ASN A 147 -14.10 10.65 10.34
C ASN A 147 -14.80 11.54 11.36
N LYS A 148 -15.37 10.90 12.39
CA LYS A 148 -15.80 11.54 13.64
C LYS A 148 -14.61 11.95 14.53
N SER A 149 -13.41 11.41 14.26
CA SER A 149 -12.19 11.65 15.05
C SER A 149 -11.63 13.05 14.79
N SER A 150 -11.35 13.78 15.87
CA SER A 150 -10.75 15.11 15.83
C SER A 150 -9.43 15.11 15.03
N ILE A 151 -9.09 16.27 14.45
CA ILE A 151 -7.84 16.53 13.70
C ILE A 151 -6.57 16.00 14.39
N LEU A 152 -6.61 15.78 15.72
CA LEU A 152 -5.51 15.22 16.51
C LEU A 152 -5.24 13.73 16.24
N GLY A 153 -6.26 12.90 16.05
CA GLY A 153 -6.06 11.47 15.72
C GLY A 153 -5.44 11.25 14.34
N TRP A 154 -5.61 12.21 13.43
CA TRP A 154 -4.97 12.21 12.11
C TRP A 154 -3.47 12.52 12.16
N ILE A 155 -3.06 13.39 13.08
CA ILE A 155 -1.63 13.70 13.27
C ILE A 155 -0.91 12.46 13.80
N GLU A 156 -1.55 11.65 14.66
CA GLU A 156 -0.99 10.38 15.14
C GLU A 156 -0.85 9.36 14.00
N ILE A 157 -1.89 9.10 13.20
CA ILE A 157 -1.82 8.14 12.07
C ILE A 157 -0.74 8.54 11.05
N LEU A 158 -0.62 9.83 10.73
CA LEU A 158 0.42 10.33 9.82
C LEU A 158 1.82 10.32 10.47
N GLN A 159 1.94 10.55 11.77
CA GLN A 159 3.21 10.41 12.48
C GLN A 159 3.67 8.96 12.59
N GLU A 160 2.74 8.01 12.67
CA GLU A 160 3.04 6.58 12.80
C GLU A 160 3.37 5.92 11.46
N THR A 161 2.68 6.29 10.37
CA THR A 161 3.00 5.80 9.01
C THR A 161 4.32 6.37 8.46
N MET A 162 4.82 7.47 9.03
CA MET A 162 6.06 8.15 8.61
C MET A 162 7.30 7.76 9.45
N TRP A 163 7.25 6.68 10.25
CA TRP A 163 8.36 6.29 11.11
C TRP A 163 9.54 5.65 10.34
N GLN A 164 10.54 6.47 10.00
CA GLN A 164 11.91 6.11 9.61
C GLN A 164 12.92 6.92 10.48
N PRO A 165 14.19 6.49 10.63
CA PRO A 165 15.07 6.93 11.72
C PRO A 165 15.28 8.45 11.82
N LYS A 166 15.27 8.90 13.07
CA LYS A 166 15.28 10.30 13.52
C LYS A 166 16.60 11.02 13.23
N GLU A 167 16.82 11.54 12.02
CA GLU A 167 17.82 12.61 11.83
C GLU A 167 17.40 13.76 10.90
N ARG A 168 16.20 13.75 10.28
CA ARG A 168 15.87 14.76 9.24
C ARG A 168 14.63 15.63 9.44
N TRP A 169 14.03 15.70 10.63
CA TRP A 169 12.70 16.33 10.80
C TRP A 169 12.59 17.43 11.86
N ARG A 170 13.66 18.20 12.15
CA ARG A 170 13.53 19.45 12.95
C ARG A 170 13.00 20.66 12.15
N LYS A 171 12.93 20.60 10.81
CA LYS A 171 12.44 21.70 9.95
C LYS A 171 10.97 21.58 9.50
N THR A 172 10.23 20.59 9.99
CA THR A 172 8.98 20.11 9.36
C THR A 172 7.71 20.28 10.17
N ARG A 173 7.79 20.71 11.45
CA ARG A 173 6.60 21.16 12.20
C ARG A 173 5.90 22.34 11.51
N THR A 174 6.67 23.23 10.90
CA THR A 174 6.14 24.35 10.11
C THR A 174 5.59 23.89 8.75
N PHE A 175 6.10 22.78 8.19
CA PHE A 175 5.84 22.36 6.81
C PHE A 175 4.48 21.65 6.61
N LEU A 176 3.98 20.95 7.64
CA LEU A 176 2.62 20.38 7.67
C LEU A 176 1.57 21.48 7.80
N PHE A 177 1.81 22.50 8.64
CA PHE A 177 0.91 23.66 8.73
C PHE A 177 0.94 24.56 7.47
N PHE A 178 2.08 24.64 6.76
CA PHE A 178 2.22 25.51 5.59
C PHE A 178 1.56 24.95 4.30
N ASN A 179 1.69 23.66 4.01
CA ASN A 179 1.19 23.08 2.75
C ASN A 179 -0.33 22.91 2.69
N LEU A 180 -1.00 22.87 3.84
CA LEU A 180 -2.43 22.62 3.93
C LEU A 180 -3.29 23.88 3.76
N LYS A 181 -2.72 25.08 3.92
CA LYS A 181 -3.43 26.34 3.67
C LYS A 181 -3.28 26.87 2.25
N GLN A 182 -2.25 26.47 1.48
CA GLN A 182 -1.92 27.15 0.23
C GLN A 182 -2.67 26.68 -1.02
N THR A 183 -3.46 25.61 -0.97
CA THR A 183 -4.02 25.02 -2.21
C THR A 183 -5.46 24.52 -2.17
N VAL A 184 -6.11 24.51 -1.00
CA VAL A 184 -7.40 23.83 -0.85
C VAL A 184 -8.27 24.64 0.10
N SER A 185 -9.42 25.15 -0.37
CA SER A 185 -10.46 25.73 0.49
C SER A 185 -10.79 24.75 1.62
N LEU A 186 -11.01 25.23 2.85
CA LEU A 186 -11.40 24.43 4.03
C LEU A 186 -12.53 23.41 3.75
N ARG A 187 -13.39 23.69 2.77
CA ARG A 187 -14.47 22.80 2.32
C ARG A 187 -13.96 21.59 1.52
N LEU A 188 -12.97 21.80 0.66
CA LEU A 188 -12.32 20.74 -0.11
C LEU A 188 -11.31 19.96 0.75
N TYR A 189 -10.71 20.60 1.76
CA TYR A 189 -9.92 19.93 2.79
C TYR A 189 -10.78 18.96 3.59
N ARG A 190 -11.97 19.38 4.06
CA ARG A 190 -12.91 18.50 4.78
C ARG A 190 -13.42 17.33 3.93
N SER A 191 -13.62 17.54 2.63
CA SER A 191 -14.07 16.51 1.69
C SER A 191 -12.96 15.53 1.27
N ILE A 192 -11.73 16.02 1.10
CA ILE A 192 -10.56 15.18 0.76
C ILE A 192 -10.08 14.36 1.97
N PHE A 193 -10.12 14.94 3.17
CA PHE A 193 -9.66 14.29 4.41
C PHE A 193 -10.79 13.53 5.14
N GLY A 194 -11.91 13.28 4.45
CA GLY A 194 -12.99 12.42 4.93
C GLY A 194 -13.69 12.89 6.21
N LEU A 195 -13.64 14.18 6.56
CA LEU A 195 -14.28 14.71 7.77
C LEU A 195 -15.82 14.73 7.67
N SER A 196 -16.35 14.73 6.45
CA SER A 196 -17.75 14.42 6.14
C SER A 196 -17.81 13.05 5.47
N GLY A 197 -18.83 12.24 5.79
CA GLY A 197 -19.07 10.97 5.11
C GLY A 197 -19.25 11.10 3.60
N ILE A 198 -19.24 9.97 2.90
CA ILE A 198 -19.53 9.93 1.47
C ILE A 198 -20.99 10.27 1.25
N ASP A 199 -21.22 11.24 0.37
CA ASP A 199 -22.54 11.65 -0.12
C ASP A 199 -23.44 10.44 -0.45
N ASP A 200 -24.68 10.48 0.04
CA ASP A 200 -25.64 9.37 -0.05
C ASP A 200 -26.04 9.00 -1.47
N ARG A 201 -25.71 9.84 -2.47
CA ARG A 201 -25.83 9.50 -3.89
C ARG A 201 -24.99 8.31 -4.30
N PHE A 202 -23.88 8.03 -3.59
CA PHE A 202 -23.02 6.89 -3.89
C PHE A 202 -23.53 5.65 -3.20
N LYS A 203 -24.16 4.76 -3.99
CA LYS A 203 -24.71 3.49 -3.51
C LYS A 203 -23.70 2.34 -3.55
N THR A 204 -22.57 2.49 -4.24
CA THR A 204 -21.54 1.46 -4.32
C THR A 204 -20.13 2.01 -4.11
N LYS A 205 -19.24 1.16 -3.58
CA LYS A 205 -17.83 1.52 -3.35
C LYS A 205 -17.16 1.91 -4.67
N SER A 206 -17.39 1.14 -5.73
CA SER A 206 -16.81 1.39 -7.05
C SER A 206 -17.28 2.70 -7.68
N ALA A 207 -18.55 3.08 -7.48
CA ALA A 207 -19.05 4.36 -7.97
C ALA A 207 -18.35 5.55 -7.30
N TYR A 208 -18.13 5.46 -5.98
CA TYR A 208 -17.35 6.48 -5.26
C TYR A 208 -15.88 6.49 -5.69
N MET A 209 -15.23 5.33 -5.78
CA MET A 209 -13.82 5.25 -6.16
C MET A 209 -13.57 5.77 -7.58
N LYS A 210 -14.48 5.49 -8.51
CA LYS A 210 -14.52 6.12 -9.83
C LYS A 210 -14.57 7.64 -9.73
N TYR A 211 -15.54 8.17 -8.99
CA TYR A 211 -15.67 9.62 -8.77
C TYR A 211 -14.45 10.23 -8.09
N ASN A 212 -13.79 9.51 -7.17
CA ASN A 212 -12.56 9.94 -6.52
C ASN A 212 -11.45 10.15 -7.56
N CYS A 213 -11.26 9.20 -8.47
CA CYS A 213 -10.33 9.36 -9.59
C CYS A 213 -10.70 10.56 -10.47
N GLU A 214 -11.96 10.64 -10.91
CA GLU A 214 -12.42 11.75 -11.76
C GLU A 214 -12.17 13.10 -11.08
N SER A 215 -12.35 13.19 -9.77
CA SER A 215 -12.12 14.41 -8.99
C SER A 215 -10.65 14.83 -9.00
N ARG A 216 -9.71 13.88 -8.94
CA ARG A 216 -8.26 14.15 -9.05
C ARG A 216 -7.91 14.68 -10.45
N ILE A 217 -8.39 14.03 -11.49
CA ILE A 217 -8.16 14.44 -12.90
C ILE A 217 -8.78 15.81 -13.18
N ARG A 218 -10.01 16.07 -12.71
CA ARG A 218 -10.63 17.41 -12.77
C ARG A 218 -9.80 18.45 -12.01
N GLY A 219 -9.15 18.07 -10.91
CA GLY A 219 -8.20 18.92 -10.20
C GLY A 219 -7.04 19.37 -11.09
N TYR A 220 -6.49 18.46 -11.89
CA TYR A 220 -5.43 18.79 -12.86
C TYR A 220 -5.94 19.75 -13.93
N MET A 221 -7.15 19.52 -14.45
CA MET A 221 -7.76 20.44 -15.42
C MET A 221 -8.03 21.83 -14.83
N LYS A 222 -8.42 21.92 -13.55
CA LYS A 222 -8.55 23.21 -12.86
C LYS A 222 -7.23 23.97 -12.82
N GLU A 223 -6.11 23.29 -12.61
CA GLU A 223 -4.79 23.92 -12.65
C GLU A 223 -4.43 24.42 -14.06
N VAL A 224 -4.75 23.64 -15.10
CA VAL A 224 -4.60 24.04 -16.50
C VAL A 224 -5.42 25.31 -16.79
N HIS A 225 -6.69 25.37 -16.38
CA HIS A 225 -7.51 26.57 -16.51
C HIS A 225 -6.94 27.76 -15.72
N SER A 226 -6.51 27.56 -14.47
CA SER A 226 -5.97 28.65 -13.65
C SER A 226 -4.70 29.27 -14.23
N TYR A 227 -3.91 28.50 -14.98
CA TYR A 227 -2.69 29.01 -15.60
C TYR A 227 -2.97 30.15 -16.59
N ALA A 228 -4.16 30.19 -17.21
CA ALA A 228 -4.57 31.26 -18.11
C ALA A 228 -4.49 32.66 -17.46
N GLN A 229 -4.59 32.75 -16.12
CA GLN A 229 -4.47 34.01 -15.38
C GLN A 229 -3.05 34.59 -15.42
N THR A 230 -2.04 33.73 -15.57
CA THR A 230 -0.62 34.12 -15.64
C THR A 230 -0.21 34.65 -17.03
N ILE A 231 -1.02 34.38 -18.05
CA ILE A 231 -0.73 34.78 -19.43
C ILE A 231 -1.14 36.24 -19.61
N GLN A 232 -0.15 37.11 -19.84
CA GLN A 232 -0.35 38.56 -20.00
C GLN A 232 -0.88 38.93 -21.39
N LYS A 233 -0.40 38.27 -22.46
CA LYS A 233 -0.78 38.57 -23.84
C LYS A 233 -2.23 38.15 -24.12
N PRO A 234 -3.18 39.08 -24.40
CA PRO A 234 -4.60 38.74 -24.51
C PRO A 234 -4.91 37.71 -25.60
N LYS A 235 -4.36 37.91 -26.81
CA LYS A 235 -4.54 36.98 -27.95
C LYS A 235 -4.09 35.56 -27.63
N LEU A 236 -2.94 35.41 -26.96
CA LEU A 236 -2.41 34.12 -26.54
C LEU A 236 -3.28 33.48 -25.45
N LYS A 237 -3.76 34.28 -24.50
CA LYS A 237 -4.64 33.83 -23.42
C LYS A 237 -5.95 33.25 -23.97
N ASP A 238 -6.54 33.89 -24.97
CA ASP A 238 -7.76 33.40 -25.62
C ASP A 238 -7.52 32.10 -26.39
N GLU A 239 -6.40 32.01 -27.11
CA GLU A 239 -6.00 30.79 -27.81
C GLU A 239 -5.72 29.62 -26.84
N TYR A 240 -5.07 29.91 -25.71
CA TYR A 240 -4.86 28.94 -24.64
C TYR A 240 -6.17 28.46 -24.02
N LYS A 241 -7.13 29.37 -23.76
CA LYS A 241 -8.46 28.99 -23.26
C LYS A 241 -9.19 28.07 -24.24
N LYS A 242 -9.18 28.37 -25.54
CA LYS A 242 -9.76 27.48 -26.57
C LYS A 242 -9.10 26.10 -26.55
N THR A 243 -7.77 26.07 -26.45
CA THR A 243 -7.00 24.82 -26.36
C THR A 243 -7.36 24.02 -25.10
N ALA A 244 -7.55 24.70 -23.96
CA ALA A 244 -8.00 24.08 -22.71
C ALA A 244 -9.41 23.49 -22.84
N GLU A 245 -10.35 24.17 -23.52
CA GLU A 245 -11.68 23.60 -23.80
C GLU A 245 -11.61 22.35 -24.68
N CYS A 246 -10.69 22.27 -25.63
CA CYS A 246 -10.45 21.03 -26.38
C CYS A 246 -10.01 19.87 -25.47
N LEU A 247 -9.13 20.13 -24.50
CA LEU A 247 -8.74 19.13 -23.49
C LEU A 247 -9.93 18.71 -22.61
N VAL A 248 -10.82 19.65 -22.24
CA VAL A 248 -12.06 19.33 -21.50
C VAL A 248 -12.96 18.39 -22.31
N MET A 249 -13.10 18.62 -23.61
CA MET A 249 -13.90 17.76 -24.48
C MET A 249 -13.33 16.33 -24.55
N GLN A 250 -12.00 16.20 -24.66
CA GLN A 250 -11.33 14.90 -24.61
C GLN A 250 -11.54 14.22 -23.25
N LEU A 251 -11.36 14.94 -22.13
CA LEU A 251 -11.62 14.42 -20.79
C LEU A 251 -13.07 13.95 -20.60
N LYS A 252 -14.04 14.67 -21.15
CA LYS A 252 -15.46 14.27 -21.10
C LYS A 252 -15.69 12.96 -21.86
N SER A 253 -15.10 12.81 -23.05
CA SER A 253 -15.14 11.57 -23.83
C SER A 253 -14.57 10.40 -23.04
N ASP A 254 -13.44 10.62 -22.37
CA ASP A 254 -12.73 9.59 -21.60
C ASP A 254 -13.25 9.46 -20.16
N LYS A 255 -14.39 10.09 -19.84
CA LYS A 255 -15.04 10.07 -18.51
C LYS A 255 -14.05 10.41 -17.38
N TYR A 256 -13.18 11.39 -17.64
CA TYR A 256 -12.14 11.89 -16.74
C TYR A 256 -11.23 10.78 -16.18
N ASN A 257 -11.04 9.71 -16.95
CA ASN A 257 -10.25 8.53 -16.55
C ASN A 257 -10.67 7.93 -15.20
N GLY A 258 -11.95 8.09 -14.84
CA GLY A 258 -12.50 7.54 -13.59
C GLY A 258 -12.28 6.03 -13.44
N CYS A 259 -12.14 5.33 -14.57
CA CYS A 259 -11.87 3.89 -14.63
C CYS A 259 -10.62 3.45 -13.86
N TYR A 260 -9.61 4.31 -13.72
CA TYR A 260 -8.35 3.95 -13.06
C TYR A 260 -8.54 3.41 -11.63
N PHE A 261 -9.54 3.91 -10.90
CA PHE A 261 -9.79 3.46 -9.53
C PHE A 261 -11.01 2.53 -9.40
N ASN A 262 -11.65 2.14 -10.49
CA ASN A 262 -12.84 1.30 -10.46
C ASN A 262 -12.46 -0.18 -10.69
N ARG A 263 -12.51 -0.99 -9.63
CA ARG A 263 -12.19 -2.43 -9.69
C ARG A 263 -13.09 -3.26 -10.62
N LYS A 264 -14.29 -2.76 -10.96
CA LYS A 264 -15.23 -3.40 -11.90
C LYS A 264 -14.91 -3.13 -13.38
N GLU A 265 -13.92 -2.29 -13.68
CA GLU A 265 -13.49 -2.06 -15.06
C GLU A 265 -12.63 -3.22 -15.57
N LYS A 266 -12.33 -3.21 -16.87
CA LYS A 266 -11.37 -4.15 -17.46
C LYS A 266 -9.97 -3.91 -16.91
N GLU A 267 -9.18 -4.98 -16.78
CA GLU A 267 -7.81 -4.95 -16.23
C GLU A 267 -6.91 -3.89 -16.88
N GLN A 268 -6.93 -3.77 -18.21
CA GLN A 268 -6.12 -2.74 -18.89
C GLN A 268 -6.49 -1.29 -18.50
N ASN A 269 -7.71 -1.05 -18.01
CA ASN A 269 -8.25 0.28 -17.74
C ASN A 269 -8.13 0.69 -16.27
N ARG A 270 -7.83 -0.23 -15.37
CA ARG A 270 -7.78 0.01 -13.92
C ARG A 270 -6.35 -0.07 -13.38
N LEU A 271 -6.13 0.50 -12.20
CA LEU A 271 -4.86 0.46 -11.46
C LEU A 271 -4.86 -0.55 -10.32
N CYS A 272 -6.00 -1.18 -10.04
CA CYS A 272 -6.15 -2.17 -8.97
C CYS A 272 -6.48 -3.57 -9.49
N THR A 273 -6.29 -4.59 -8.66
CA THR A 273 -6.77 -5.97 -8.87
C THR A 273 -8.29 -6.07 -8.71
N GLN A 274 -8.91 -7.19 -9.10
CA GLN A 274 -10.39 -7.33 -9.12
C GLN A 274 -11.02 -7.17 -7.73
N GLU A 275 -10.23 -7.51 -6.72
CA GLU A 275 -10.53 -7.42 -5.30
C GLU A 275 -10.35 -5.98 -4.78
N GLY A 276 -9.62 -5.12 -5.52
CA GLY A 276 -9.44 -3.71 -5.20
C GLY A 276 -8.04 -3.33 -4.71
N TRP A 277 -7.05 -4.22 -4.79
CA TRP A 277 -5.68 -3.93 -4.35
C TRP A 277 -4.94 -3.00 -5.32
N PHE A 278 -4.46 -1.86 -4.82
CA PHE A 278 -3.57 -0.95 -5.53
C PHE A 278 -2.13 -1.15 -5.08
N SER A 279 -1.21 -1.11 -6.03
CA SER A 279 0.23 -1.21 -5.78
C SER A 279 0.94 0.08 -6.18
N CYS A 280 1.89 0.52 -5.35
CA CYS A 280 2.70 1.69 -5.64
C CYS A 280 3.61 1.44 -6.84
N GLN A 281 3.61 2.36 -7.81
CA GLN A 281 4.39 2.27 -9.03
C GLN A 281 5.81 2.85 -8.90
N GLY A 282 6.26 3.09 -7.67
CA GLY A 282 7.57 3.69 -7.39
C GLY A 282 7.62 5.20 -7.63
N ALA A 283 8.70 5.84 -7.18
CA ALA A 283 8.93 7.26 -7.45
C ALA A 283 9.05 7.52 -8.97
N PHE A 284 8.97 8.78 -9.39
CA PHE A 284 9.03 9.13 -10.82
C PHE A 284 10.30 8.59 -11.53
N ASP A 285 11.40 8.47 -10.79
CA ASP A 285 12.74 8.04 -11.24
C ASP A 285 13.06 6.56 -10.94
N HIS A 286 12.08 5.77 -10.50
CA HIS A 286 12.21 4.34 -10.29
C HIS A 286 11.11 3.56 -11.00
N ASP A 287 11.43 2.40 -11.56
CA ASP A 287 10.45 1.57 -12.28
C ASP A 287 9.44 0.91 -11.33
N GLU A 288 9.86 0.64 -10.09
CA GLU A 288 9.06 -0.09 -9.11
C GLU A 288 9.20 0.49 -7.69
N CYS A 289 8.25 0.15 -6.82
CA CYS A 289 8.31 0.51 -5.41
C CYS A 289 9.11 -0.53 -4.60
N LYS A 290 10.33 -0.17 -4.19
CA LYS A 290 11.20 -1.05 -3.36
C LYS A 290 10.58 -1.50 -2.04
N SER A 291 9.68 -0.69 -1.48
CA SER A 291 8.98 -1.00 -0.23
C SER A 291 7.69 -1.79 -0.44
N LEU A 292 7.33 -2.10 -1.69
CA LEU A 292 6.15 -2.88 -2.06
C LEU A 292 4.85 -2.35 -1.42
N HIS A 293 4.72 -1.02 -1.32
CA HIS A 293 3.54 -0.41 -0.73
C HIS A 293 2.29 -0.83 -1.51
N SER A 294 1.30 -1.34 -0.80
CA SER A 294 -0.01 -1.71 -1.33
C SER A 294 -1.13 -1.20 -0.42
N ILE A 295 -2.35 -1.11 -0.95
CA ILE A 295 -3.52 -0.72 -0.18
C ILE A 295 -4.80 -1.22 -0.88
N ASN A 296 -5.78 -1.68 -0.10
CA ASN A 296 -7.13 -1.93 -0.59
C ASN A 296 -8.12 -0.90 0.00
N PRO A 297 -8.41 0.21 -0.71
CA PRO A 297 -9.36 1.20 -0.24
C PRO A 297 -10.82 0.70 -0.26
N TYR A 298 -11.10 -0.45 -0.86
CA TYR A 298 -12.43 -1.07 -0.80
C TYR A 298 -12.67 -1.84 0.51
N GLY A 299 -11.59 -2.18 1.21
CA GLY A 299 -11.65 -3.11 2.33
C GLY A 299 -12.20 -2.55 3.62
N ASN A 300 -11.88 -1.29 3.94
CA ASN A 300 -12.44 -0.62 5.10
C ASN A 300 -12.37 0.90 4.99
N ARG A 301 -13.07 1.56 5.89
CA ARG A 301 -13.22 3.01 5.97
C ARG A 301 -11.88 3.73 6.12
N GLU A 302 -11.00 3.24 6.98
CA GLU A 302 -9.68 3.81 7.25
C GLU A 302 -8.77 3.71 6.02
N SER A 303 -8.71 2.54 5.37
CA SER A 303 -7.94 2.31 4.15
C SER A 303 -8.42 3.21 3.02
N ARG A 304 -9.74 3.37 2.87
CA ARG A 304 -10.31 4.33 1.91
C ARG A 304 -9.83 5.76 2.18
N ILE A 305 -9.78 6.19 3.44
CA ILE A 305 -9.33 7.56 3.74
C ILE A 305 -7.80 7.67 3.60
N LEU A 306 -7.03 6.67 4.00
CA LEU A 306 -5.58 6.64 3.81
C LEU A 306 -5.22 6.73 2.31
N PHE A 307 -6.03 6.16 1.42
CA PHE A 307 -5.87 6.30 -0.02
C PHE A 307 -5.96 7.74 -0.54
N SER A 308 -6.53 8.68 0.22
CA SER A 308 -6.47 10.12 -0.09
C SER A 308 -5.03 10.67 -0.05
N THR A 309 -4.13 10.03 0.69
CA THR A 309 -2.71 10.41 0.79
C THR A 309 -1.87 9.89 -0.39
N TRP A 310 -2.36 8.87 -1.09
CA TRP A 310 -1.74 8.35 -2.32
C TRP A 310 -1.94 9.36 -3.45
N ASN A 311 -0.94 9.51 -4.32
CA ASN A 311 -0.94 10.52 -5.38
C ASN A 311 -0.90 9.87 -6.76
N LEU A 312 -1.55 10.49 -7.74
CA LEU A 312 -1.27 10.25 -9.16
C LEU A 312 -0.23 11.27 -9.58
N ASP A 313 1.04 10.93 -9.37
CA ASP A 313 2.19 11.81 -9.58
C ASP A 313 2.58 11.89 -11.05
N HIS A 314 2.92 13.08 -11.51
CA HIS A 314 3.31 13.34 -12.90
C HIS A 314 4.81 13.12 -13.04
N GLY A 315 5.25 12.18 -13.89
CA GLY A 315 6.66 11.99 -14.21
C GLY A 315 7.30 13.27 -14.75
N ILE A 316 6.80 13.76 -15.89
CA ILE A 316 7.06 15.11 -16.39
C ILE A 316 6.08 16.06 -15.71
N GLU A 317 6.59 16.96 -14.87
CA GLU A 317 5.76 17.81 -14.01
C GLU A 317 4.80 18.70 -14.79
N LYS A 318 3.51 18.63 -14.46
CA LYS A 318 2.46 19.44 -15.09
C LYS A 318 2.71 20.95 -15.00
N LYS A 319 2.96 21.48 -13.80
CA LYS A 319 3.06 22.93 -13.52
C LYS A 319 4.40 23.52 -13.91
N ARG A 320 5.49 22.77 -13.71
CA ARG A 320 6.86 23.24 -13.99
C ARG A 320 7.25 23.06 -15.45
N THR A 321 6.71 22.04 -16.13
CA THR A 321 7.21 21.65 -17.46
C THR A 321 6.08 21.61 -18.50
N VAL A 322 5.04 20.79 -18.31
CA VAL A 322 4.06 20.51 -19.37
C VAL A 322 3.23 21.74 -19.77
N ILE A 323 2.64 22.43 -18.80
CA ILE A 323 1.80 23.61 -19.06
C ILE A 323 2.64 24.78 -19.62
N PRO A 324 3.81 25.14 -19.05
CA PRO A 324 4.68 26.15 -19.65
C PRO A 324 5.10 25.81 -21.09
N THR A 325 5.43 24.55 -21.37
CA THR A 325 5.81 24.10 -22.73
C THR A 325 4.65 24.27 -23.73
N LEU A 326 3.42 23.95 -23.32
CA LEU A 326 2.23 24.16 -24.16
C LEU A 326 2.04 25.65 -24.49
N VAL A 327 2.21 26.53 -23.51
CA VAL A 327 2.07 27.98 -23.69
C VAL A 327 3.18 28.53 -24.59
N GLU A 328 4.42 28.05 -24.45
CA GLU A 328 5.52 28.42 -25.33
C GLU A 328 5.26 27.97 -26.78
N ALA A 329 4.73 26.76 -26.98
CA ALA A 329 4.35 26.27 -28.31
C ALA A 329 3.26 27.13 -28.95
N LEU A 330 2.25 27.55 -28.18
CA LEU A 330 1.17 28.45 -28.63
C LEU A 330 1.64 29.87 -28.93
N GLN A 331 2.77 30.31 -28.37
CA GLN A 331 3.38 31.60 -28.73
C GLN A 331 3.99 31.57 -30.12
N LYS A 332 4.57 30.44 -30.52
CA LYS A 332 5.33 30.28 -31.76
C LYS A 332 4.48 29.76 -32.92
N HIS A 333 3.43 29.01 -32.62
CA HIS A 333 2.60 28.32 -33.62
C HIS A 333 1.11 28.41 -33.29
N LYS A 334 0.26 28.28 -34.32
CA LYS A 334 -1.19 28.16 -34.16
C LYS A 334 -1.56 26.86 -33.45
N SER A 335 -2.64 26.87 -32.66
CA SER A 335 -3.15 25.68 -31.96
C SER A 335 -3.39 24.48 -32.88
N SER A 336 -3.79 24.72 -34.14
CA SER A 336 -3.98 23.69 -35.17
C SER A 336 -2.76 22.81 -35.42
N ASN A 337 -1.55 23.34 -35.22
CA ASN A 337 -0.28 22.68 -35.51
C ASN A 337 0.29 21.96 -34.28
N ILE A 338 -0.27 22.21 -33.09
CA ILE A 338 0.17 21.59 -31.84
C ILE A 338 -0.46 20.20 -31.73
N ASN A 339 0.34 19.24 -31.32
CA ASN A 339 -0.13 17.89 -31.03
C ASN A 339 -0.82 17.87 -29.66
N LEU A 340 -2.10 18.20 -29.63
CA LEU A 340 -2.85 18.28 -28.38
C LEU A 340 -2.98 16.92 -27.67
N ASP A 341 -3.00 15.82 -28.43
CA ASP A 341 -3.02 14.45 -27.89
C ASP A 341 -1.78 14.16 -27.03
N TYR A 342 -0.61 14.66 -27.44
CA TYR A 342 0.62 14.52 -26.64
C TYR A 342 0.50 15.21 -25.27
N PHE A 343 0.04 16.46 -25.25
CA PHE A 343 -0.16 17.18 -23.98
C PHE A 343 -1.28 16.55 -23.14
N TYR A 344 -2.35 16.06 -23.77
CA TYR A 344 -3.41 15.34 -23.08
C TYR A 344 -2.88 14.11 -22.34
N LYS A 345 -2.07 13.29 -23.01
CA LYS A 345 -1.41 12.11 -22.42
C LYS A 345 -0.52 12.48 -21.24
N LEU A 346 0.30 13.52 -21.40
CA LEU A 346 1.15 14.00 -20.31
C LEU A 346 0.37 14.53 -19.10
N LEU A 347 -0.79 15.16 -19.32
CA LEU A 347 -1.54 15.81 -18.25
C LEU A 347 -2.48 14.85 -17.51
N PHE A 348 -3.07 13.88 -18.20
CA PHE A 348 -4.25 13.18 -17.69
C PHE A 348 -4.19 11.66 -17.76
N THR A 349 -3.18 11.05 -18.38
CA THR A 349 -3.14 9.60 -18.58
C THR A 349 -1.96 8.94 -17.87
N ARG A 350 -2.04 7.60 -17.75
CA ARG A 350 -1.00 6.73 -17.19
C ARG A 350 0.31 6.73 -17.97
N GLU A 351 0.37 7.36 -19.15
CA GLU A 351 1.64 7.54 -19.87
C GLU A 351 2.61 8.45 -19.10
N ASN A 352 2.08 9.33 -18.25
CA ASN A 352 2.89 10.21 -17.41
C ASN A 352 2.43 10.24 -15.95
N LEU A 353 1.33 9.55 -15.60
CA LEU A 353 0.84 9.43 -14.23
C LEU A 353 1.27 8.12 -13.59
N LYS A 354 1.94 8.20 -12.43
CA LYS A 354 2.22 7.07 -11.54
C LYS A 354 1.40 7.17 -10.26
N LEU A 355 0.72 6.09 -9.88
CA LEU A 355 0.10 5.97 -8.58
C LEU A 355 1.16 5.65 -7.52
N VAL A 356 1.38 6.56 -6.58
CA VAL A 356 2.44 6.47 -5.60
C VAL A 356 1.94 6.67 -4.17
N HIS A 357 2.49 5.87 -3.25
CA HIS A 357 2.37 6.12 -1.82
C HIS A 357 3.02 7.45 -1.46
N ILE A 358 2.52 8.14 -0.41
CA ILE A 358 2.99 9.48 -0.02
C ILE A 358 4.51 9.55 0.23
N VAL A 359 5.10 8.46 0.73
CA VAL A 359 6.55 8.36 0.99
C VAL A 359 7.36 8.22 -0.31
N CYS A 360 6.76 7.67 -1.38
CA CYS A 360 7.39 7.53 -2.69
C CYS A 360 7.19 8.77 -3.58
N HIS A 361 6.33 9.71 -3.18
CA HIS A 361 6.10 10.95 -3.89
C HIS A 361 7.21 11.97 -3.62
N LYS A 362 8.20 12.04 -4.51
CA LYS A 362 9.31 12.99 -4.44
C LYS A 362 8.85 14.39 -4.85
N LYS A 363 8.55 15.26 -3.88
CA LYS A 363 8.10 16.66 -4.15
C LYS A 363 9.18 17.61 -4.70
N GLY A 364 10.36 17.09 -5.06
CA GLY A 364 11.46 17.86 -5.65
C GLY A 364 11.12 18.30 -7.09
N ALA A 365 12.08 18.90 -7.78
CA ALA A 365 11.97 19.05 -9.23
C ALA A 365 12.23 17.70 -9.89
N HIS A 366 11.41 17.35 -10.87
CA HIS A 366 11.70 16.21 -11.75
C HIS A 366 12.47 16.78 -12.94
N ASP A 367 13.70 16.35 -13.14
CA ASP A 367 14.57 16.81 -14.24
C ASP A 367 14.15 16.21 -15.60
N LEU A 368 12.84 16.02 -15.81
CA LEU A 368 12.25 15.46 -17.02
C LEU A 368 11.60 16.58 -17.85
N LEU A 369 11.86 16.55 -19.16
CA LEU A 369 11.38 17.54 -20.11
C LEU A 369 10.41 16.92 -21.12
N CYS A 370 9.55 17.74 -21.71
CA CYS A 370 8.73 17.33 -22.83
C CYS A 370 9.60 16.95 -24.04
N ASP A 371 9.23 15.88 -24.74
CA ASP A 371 9.82 15.44 -26.00
C ASP A 371 9.48 16.45 -27.10
N LYS A 372 10.50 17.22 -27.49
CA LYS A 372 10.41 18.26 -28.52
C LYS A 372 9.86 17.75 -29.85
N ARG A 373 10.05 16.46 -30.17
CA ARG A 373 9.62 15.84 -31.44
C ARG A 373 8.12 15.57 -31.48
N LYS A 374 7.46 15.52 -30.31
CA LYS A 374 6.03 15.20 -30.17
C LYS A 374 5.15 16.42 -29.93
N ILE A 375 5.73 17.60 -29.69
CA ILE A 375 5.00 18.85 -29.41
C ILE A 375 4.12 19.27 -30.59
N TYR A 376 4.60 19.09 -31.82
CA TYR A 376 3.91 19.51 -33.03
C TYR A 376 3.38 18.31 -33.81
N LYS A 377 2.29 18.49 -34.55
CA LYS A 377 1.77 17.47 -35.45
C LYS A 377 2.80 17.21 -36.54
N GLN A 378 3.13 15.93 -36.77
CA GLN A 378 3.97 15.57 -37.90
C GLN A 378 3.19 15.85 -39.19
N GLY A 379 3.75 16.68 -40.08
CA GLY A 379 3.19 16.85 -41.41
C GLY A 379 3.21 15.49 -42.13
N LYS A 380 2.13 15.12 -42.81
CA LYS A 380 2.18 13.99 -43.75
C LYS A 380 3.34 14.27 -44.71
N ARG A 381 4.39 13.43 -44.69
CA ARG A 381 5.36 13.40 -45.79
C ARG A 381 4.52 13.13 -47.05
N LYS A 382 4.45 14.12 -47.93
CA LYS A 382 3.86 13.95 -49.26
C LYS A 382 4.71 12.99 -50.07
#